data_AF-A0A2V6P859-F1
#
_entry.id   AF-A0A2V6P859-F1
#
_cell.length_a   1.000
_cell.length_b   1.000
_cell.length_c   1.000
_cell.angle_alpha   90.00
_cell.angle_beta   90.00
_cell.angle_gamma   90.00
#
_symmetry.space_group_name_H-M   'P 1'
#
loop_
_entity.id
_entity.type
_entity.pdbx_description
1 polymer ?
#
loop_
_entity_poly.entity_id
_entity_poly.type
_entity_poly.pdbx_seq_one_letter_code
_entity_poly.pdbx_strand_id
1 'polypeptide(L)'
;MTSPDVRTVAAQEPERVSAIAAPITPWPPEAQSRDVKKFSFIAYGDTRRRRDGVAIQYEHPLILDSMLAQIKRLQNTDYSVRFVLQLGDAVTHAQDPKNGMNGM
;
A
#
# COMPACT_ATOMS: atom_id res chain seq x y z
N MET A 1 53.54 1.68 -7.62
CA MET A 1 52.88 1.92 -6.31
C MET A 1 51.66 2.81 -6.57
N THR A 2 50.45 2.25 -6.56
CA THR A 2 49.24 2.73 -5.85
C THR A 2 48.02 1.88 -6.27
N SER A 3 47.33 1.35 -5.28
CA SER A 3 46.22 0.38 -5.34
C SER A 3 44.92 0.96 -5.91
N PRO A 4 43.98 0.13 -6.41
CA PRO A 4 42.60 0.54 -6.58
C PRO A 4 41.87 0.51 -5.23
N ASP A 5 41.18 1.61 -4.94
CA ASP A 5 40.37 1.83 -3.74
C ASP A 5 39.09 0.97 -3.81
N VAL A 6 39.02 -0.08 -3.00
CA VAL A 6 37.86 -0.97 -2.91
C VAL A 6 36.83 -0.28 -2.01
N ARG A 7 35.76 0.25 -2.61
CA ARG A 7 34.60 0.75 -1.85
C ARG A 7 33.90 -0.40 -1.16
N THR A 8 34.12 -0.53 0.15
CA THR A 8 33.36 -1.43 1.02
C THR A 8 31.88 -1.03 1.00
N VAL A 9 31.02 -1.91 0.50
CA VAL A 9 29.56 -1.76 0.59
C VAL A 9 29.18 -2.10 2.03
N ALA A 10 28.74 -1.11 2.81
CA ALA A 10 28.25 -1.36 4.17
C ALA A 10 27.02 -2.29 4.10
N ALA A 11 27.05 -3.38 4.87
CA ALA A 11 25.91 -4.28 5.00
C ALA A 11 24.72 -3.51 5.57
N GLN A 12 23.60 -3.48 4.84
CA GLN A 12 22.34 -2.96 5.34
C GLN A 12 21.90 -3.85 6.50
N GLU A 13 21.65 -3.25 7.67
CA GLU A 13 21.08 -3.97 8.80
C GLU A 13 19.74 -4.59 8.37
N PRO A 14 19.47 -5.85 8.74
CA PRO A 14 18.23 -6.51 8.35
C PRO A 14 17.04 -5.71 8.89
N GLU A 15 16.12 -5.34 8.00
CA GLU A 15 14.91 -4.61 8.34
C GLU A 15 14.15 -5.36 9.45
N ARG A 16 14.03 -4.73 10.62
CA ARG A 16 13.36 -5.34 11.78
C ARG A 16 11.85 -5.34 11.53
N VAL A 17 11.32 -6.48 11.10
CA VAL A 17 9.88 -6.71 10.93
C VAL A 17 9.20 -6.66 12.30
N SER A 18 8.26 -5.72 12.47
CA SER A 18 7.36 -5.68 13.62
C SER A 18 5.98 -6.20 13.23
N ALA A 19 5.34 -6.94 14.14
CA ALA A 19 3.94 -7.29 13.99
C ALA A 19 3.07 -6.02 13.97
N ILE A 20 2.03 -6.05 13.15
CA ILE A 20 1.00 -5.00 13.10
C ILE A 20 0.00 -5.26 14.24
N ALA A 21 -0.47 -4.19 14.88
CA ALA A 21 -1.49 -4.30 15.92
C ALA A 21 -2.78 -4.95 15.38
N ALA A 22 -3.46 -5.72 16.22
CA ALA A 22 -4.74 -6.30 15.87
C ALA A 22 -5.77 -5.19 15.56
N PRO A 23 -6.70 -5.41 14.62
CA PRO A 23 -7.78 -4.47 14.35
C PRO A 23 -8.64 -4.21 15.59
N ILE A 24 -9.05 -2.95 15.79
CA ILE A 24 -9.96 -2.55 16.89
C ILE A 24 -11.32 -3.27 16.76
N THR A 25 -11.76 -3.52 15.52
CA THR A 25 -12.92 -4.34 15.22
C THR A 25 -12.44 -5.69 14.72
N PRO A 26 -12.58 -6.78 15.51
CA PRO A 26 -12.16 -8.10 15.08
C PRO A 26 -13.03 -8.58 13.93
N TRP A 27 -12.45 -9.43 13.08
CA TRP A 27 -13.21 -10.12 12.06
C TRP A 27 -14.24 -11.08 12.70
N PRO A 28 -15.43 -11.23 12.11
CA PRO A 28 -16.35 -12.26 12.57
C PRO A 28 -15.69 -13.63 12.43
N PRO A 29 -15.90 -14.55 13.39
CA PRO A 29 -15.51 -15.95 13.26
C PRO A 29 -16.02 -16.56 11.96
N GLU A 30 -15.30 -17.53 11.41
CA GLU A 30 -15.62 -18.18 10.13
C GLU A 30 -17.06 -18.71 10.08
N ALA A 31 -17.56 -19.30 11.17
CA ALA A 31 -18.93 -19.78 11.27
C ALA A 31 -19.98 -18.66 11.09
N GLN A 32 -19.66 -17.43 11.50
CA GLN A 32 -20.54 -16.27 11.39
C GLN A 32 -20.42 -15.58 10.03
N SER A 33 -19.32 -15.77 9.29
CA SER A 33 -19.15 -15.20 7.94
C SER A 33 -19.68 -16.09 6.82
N ARG A 34 -19.88 -17.39 7.08
CA ARG A 34 -20.35 -18.40 6.09
C ARG A 34 -21.57 -17.97 5.26
N ASP A 35 -22.55 -17.35 5.91
CA ASP A 35 -23.82 -17.00 5.30
C ASP A 35 -23.93 -15.52 4.91
N VAL A 36 -22.84 -14.75 5.01
CA VAL A 36 -22.80 -13.36 4.54
C VAL A 36 -22.85 -13.35 3.00
N LYS A 37 -23.99 -12.98 2.44
CA LYS A 37 -24.21 -12.89 0.98
C LYS A 37 -24.19 -11.46 0.44
N LYS A 38 -24.13 -10.47 1.33
CA LYS A 38 -24.13 -9.05 0.97
C LYS A 38 -22.93 -8.39 1.61
N PHE A 39 -22.11 -7.74 0.81
CA PHE A 39 -20.99 -6.93 1.27
C PHE A 39 -20.69 -5.85 0.24
N SER A 40 -20.05 -4.79 0.70
CA SER A 40 -19.45 -3.79 -0.18
C SER A 40 -17.94 -3.98 -0.24
N PHE A 41 -17.34 -3.51 -1.32
CA PHE A 41 -15.89 -3.37 -1.43
C PHE A 41 -15.59 -2.06 -2.17
N ILE A 42 -14.38 -1.54 -1.99
CA ILE A 42 -13.92 -0.37 -2.74
C ILE A 42 -12.83 -0.85 -3.69
N ALA A 43 -13.01 -0.64 -4.98
CA ALA A 43 -11.94 -0.76 -5.96
C ALA A 43 -11.23 0.60 -6.06
N TYR A 44 -9.92 0.59 -5.87
CA TYR A 44 -9.06 1.77 -5.85
C TYR A 44 -7.87 1.51 -6.77
N GLY A 45 -7.40 2.49 -7.52
CA GLY A 45 -6.37 2.30 -8.54
C GLY A 45 -5.83 3.61 -9.08
N ASP A 46 -4.84 3.52 -9.97
CA ASP A 46 -4.18 4.69 -10.59
C ASP A 46 -3.66 5.70 -9.55
N THR A 47 -2.99 5.17 -8.52
CA THR A 47 -2.48 5.97 -7.39
C THR A 47 -1.14 6.64 -7.69
N ARG A 48 -0.68 6.63 -8.94
CA ARG A 48 0.58 7.28 -9.33
C ARG A 48 0.49 8.78 -9.06
N ARG A 49 1.52 9.30 -8.39
CA ARG A 49 1.80 10.75 -8.40
C ARG A 49 2.05 11.19 -9.84
N ARG A 50 1.89 12.50 -10.12
CA ARG A 50 2.45 13.07 -11.36
C ARG A 50 3.95 12.75 -11.42
N ARG A 51 4.47 12.59 -12.64
CA ARG A 51 5.79 12.05 -13.02
C ARG A 51 7.02 12.59 -12.26
N ASP A 52 6.87 13.67 -11.51
CA ASP A 52 7.95 14.38 -10.83
C ASP A 52 8.15 13.95 -9.37
N GLY A 53 7.18 13.29 -8.72
CA GLY A 53 7.27 12.93 -7.30
C GLY A 53 7.27 14.13 -6.33
N VAL A 54 7.22 15.35 -6.87
CA VAL A 54 7.30 16.64 -6.16
C VAL A 54 5.91 17.25 -5.97
N ALA A 55 4.98 17.04 -6.90
CA ALA A 55 3.63 17.57 -6.77
C ALA A 55 2.78 16.71 -5.81
N ILE A 56 2.38 17.28 -4.68
CA ILE A 56 1.30 16.74 -3.84
C ILE A 56 0.03 16.77 -4.68
N GLN A 57 -0.55 15.60 -4.96
CA GLN A 57 -1.90 15.51 -5.54
C GLN A 57 -2.89 15.86 -4.44
N TYR A 58 -3.52 17.03 -4.54
CA TYR A 58 -4.53 17.48 -3.59
C TYR A 58 -5.78 16.57 -3.61
N GLU A 59 -6.07 16.00 -4.76
CA GLU A 59 -7.24 15.15 -5.01
C GLU A 59 -7.11 13.77 -4.36
N HIS A 60 -5.89 13.26 -4.19
CA HIS A 60 -5.66 11.93 -3.63
C HIS A 60 -6.10 11.83 -2.16
N PRO A 61 -5.74 12.76 -1.25
CA PRO A 61 -6.34 12.85 0.07
C PRO A 61 -7.88 12.94 0.06
N LEU A 62 -8.46 13.71 -0.86
CA LEU A 62 -9.93 13.83 -0.95
C LEU A 62 -10.61 12.50 -1.30
N ILE A 63 -9.99 11.71 -2.18
CA ILE A 63 -10.48 10.36 -2.50
C ILE A 63 -10.38 9.46 -1.26
N LEU A 64 -9.27 9.51 -0.53
CA LEU A 64 -9.11 8.73 0.70
C LEU A 64 -10.13 9.14 1.77
N ASP A 65 -10.37 10.44 1.95
CA ASP A 65 -11.37 10.95 2.88
C ASP A 65 -12.77 10.48 2.51
N SER A 66 -13.11 10.51 1.21
CA SER A 66 -14.38 9.99 0.70
C SER A 66 -14.51 8.48 0.93
N MET A 67 -13.44 7.70 0.73
CA MET A 67 -13.42 6.26 1.00
C MET A 67 -13.65 5.98 2.49
N LEU A 68 -12.97 6.70 3.38
CA LEU A 68 -13.13 6.58 4.82
C LEU A 68 -14.54 6.96 5.29
N ALA A 69 -15.09 8.04 4.74
CA ALA A 69 -16.47 8.44 5.01
C ALA A 69 -17.47 7.36 4.58
N GLN A 70 -17.24 6.75 3.41
CA GLN A 70 -18.08 5.68 2.89
C GLN A 70 -18.00 4.40 3.73
N ILE A 71 -16.81 4.02 4.20
CA ILE A 71 -16.61 2.90 5.12
C ILE A 71 -17.39 3.12 6.42
N LYS A 72 -17.24 4.30 7.03
CA LYS A 72 -17.96 4.68 8.27
C LYS A 72 -19.48 4.67 8.07
N ARG A 73 -19.96 5.14 6.91
CA ARG A 73 -21.40 5.15 6.59
C ARG A 73 -21.99 3.75 6.52
N LEU A 74 -21.25 2.77 6.00
CA LEU A 74 -21.75 1.41 5.79
C LEU A 74 -21.46 0.46 6.95
N GLN A 75 -20.72 0.89 7.98
CA GLN A 75 -20.20 0.01 9.05
C GLN A 75 -21.30 -0.76 9.80
N ASN A 76 -22.47 -0.16 10.01
CA ASN A 76 -23.60 -0.73 10.76
C ASN A 76 -24.73 -1.25 9.85
N THR A 77 -24.42 -1.55 8.59
CA THR A 77 -25.38 -2.08 7.62
C THR A 77 -25.08 -3.55 7.31
N ASP A 78 -26.06 -4.26 6.75
CA ASP A 78 -25.91 -5.65 6.29
C ASP A 78 -24.89 -5.82 5.16
N TYR A 79 -24.36 -4.73 4.59
CA TYR A 79 -23.47 -4.71 3.45
C TYR A 79 -22.24 -3.81 3.69
N SER A 80 -21.66 -3.90 4.89
CA SER A 80 -20.43 -3.17 5.24
C SER A 80 -19.28 -3.40 4.24
N VAL A 81 -18.40 -2.40 4.13
CA VAL A 81 -17.18 -2.52 3.31
C VAL A 81 -16.26 -3.55 3.95
N ARG A 82 -15.95 -4.64 3.25
CA ARG A 82 -15.10 -5.72 3.77
C ARG A 82 -13.65 -5.62 3.34
N PHE A 83 -13.38 -5.13 2.15
CA PHE A 83 -12.02 -4.97 1.67
C PHE A 83 -11.92 -3.82 0.68
N VAL A 84 -10.70 -3.31 0.56
CA VAL A 84 -10.30 -2.38 -0.48
C VAL A 84 -9.38 -3.15 -1.43
N LEU A 85 -9.73 -3.17 -2.71
CA LEU A 85 -8.92 -3.80 -3.75
C LEU A 85 -8.10 -2.70 -4.44
N GLN A 86 -6.78 -2.74 -4.27
CA GLN A 86 -5.84 -1.92 -5.04
C GLN A 86 -5.55 -2.62 -6.39
N LEU A 87 -6.08 -2.04 -7.47
CA LEU A 87 -6.00 -2.52 -8.85
C LEU A 87 -4.65 -2.25 -9.54
N GLY A 88 -3.82 -1.37 -9.01
CA GLY A 88 -2.45 -1.18 -9.46
C GLY A 88 -1.94 0.24 -9.30
N ASP A 89 -0.68 0.36 -9.69
CA ASP A 89 0.04 1.61 -9.79
C ASP A 89 0.44 2.31 -8.48
N ALA A 90 0.66 1.50 -7.46
CA ALA A 90 1.13 1.92 -6.14
C ALA A 90 2.66 2.04 -6.02
N VAL A 91 3.42 1.56 -7.01
CA VAL A 91 4.90 1.48 -6.97
C VAL A 91 5.50 2.25 -8.15
N THR A 92 6.45 3.15 -7.89
CA THR A 92 7.40 3.62 -8.91
C THR A 92 8.33 2.47 -9.26
N HIS A 93 8.59 2.23 -10.55
CA HIS A 93 9.55 1.26 -11.10
C HIS A 93 10.32 0.47 -10.05
N ALA A 94 10.17 -0.86 -10.02
CA ALA A 94 11.10 -1.73 -9.29
C ALA A 94 12.50 -1.18 -9.53
N GLN A 95 13.07 -0.51 -8.52
CA GLN A 95 14.44 -0.07 -8.61
C GLN A 95 15.19 -1.38 -8.59
N ASP A 96 15.56 -1.84 -9.77
CA ASP A 96 16.66 -2.78 -9.87
C ASP A 96 17.82 -2.11 -9.14
N PRO A 97 18.31 -2.68 -8.02
CA PRO A 97 19.45 -2.11 -7.31
C PRO A 97 20.69 -2.01 -8.21
N LYS A 98 20.66 -2.61 -9.42
CA LYS A 98 21.78 -2.70 -10.34
C LYS A 98 21.74 -1.75 -11.53
N ASN A 99 20.70 -0.94 -11.75
CA ASN A 99 20.66 -0.11 -12.96
C ASN A 99 21.35 1.26 -12.85
N GLY A 100 22.46 1.31 -12.10
CA GLY A 100 23.42 2.41 -12.11
C GLY A 100 24.68 2.12 -12.93
N MET A 101 24.77 1.00 -13.65
CA MET A 101 25.95 0.64 -14.45
C MET A 101 25.61 -0.19 -15.69
N ASN A 102 25.06 0.43 -16.74
CA ASN A 102 25.51 0.19 -18.13
C ASN A 102 24.73 1.05 -19.13
N GLY A 103 25.45 1.76 -20.00
CA GLY A 103 24.94 2.12 -21.32
C GLY A 103 24.81 3.60 -21.66
N MET A 104 25.92 4.36 -21.61
CA MET A 104 26.57 5.04 -22.76
C MET A 104 27.65 6.01 -22.27
#